data_AF-A0A0A7LDW4-F1
#
_entry.id   AF-A0A0A7LDW4-F1
#
_cell.length_a   1.000
_cell.length_b   1.000
_cell.length_c   1.000
_cell.angle_alpha   90.00
_cell.angle_beta   90.00
_cell.angle_gamma   90.00
#
_symmetry.space_group_name_H-M   'P 1'
#
loop_
_entity.id
_entity.type
_entity.pdbx_description
1 polymer ?
#
loop_
_entity_poly.entity_id
_entity_poly.type
_entity_poly.pdbx_seq_one_letter_code
_entity_poly.pdbx_strand_id
1 'polypeptide(L)'
;MKIEGRKKNALIIGIMWIAAVTIVALLTPRSEATLTLPFLWIPICFFLALMGFIIYFGHYGFLAGFNMMTEEELAVYDMDKITTFMGFSFITLSFILFLTWPLVEIYGSGAFTIMLVVFIFGVIVMAGFANSKRFKKNTRSK
;
A
#
# COMPACT_ATOMS: atom_id res chain seq x y z
N MET A 1 -20.17 14.38 2.69
CA MET A 1 -19.21 14.48 1.56
C MET A 1 -19.15 13.11 0.88
N LYS A 2 -19.69 12.99 -0.34
CA LYS A 2 -19.93 11.71 -1.04
C LYS A 2 -18.63 10.90 -1.19
N ILE A 3 -18.68 9.60 -0.84
CA ILE A 3 -17.57 8.63 -0.92
C ILE A 3 -16.89 8.67 -2.31
N GLU A 4 -17.66 8.93 -3.36
CA GLU A 4 -17.18 9.15 -4.74
C GLU A 4 -16.11 10.24 -4.88
N GLY A 5 -16.28 11.39 -4.21
CA GLY A 5 -15.32 12.48 -4.28
C GLY A 5 -13.98 12.13 -3.61
N ARG A 6 -14.03 11.29 -2.57
CA ARG A 6 -12.82 10.76 -1.92
C ARG A 6 -12.08 9.79 -2.82
N LYS A 7 -12.80 8.94 -3.56
CA LYS A 7 -12.19 8.00 -4.52
C LYS A 7 -11.47 8.72 -5.65
N LYS A 8 -12.07 9.79 -6.20
CA LYS A 8 -11.45 10.62 -7.23
C LYS A 8 -10.17 11.31 -6.74
N ASN A 9 -10.17 11.87 -5.54
CA ASN A 9 -8.99 12.54 -4.99
C ASN A 9 -7.86 11.55 -4.68
N ALA A 10 -8.19 10.36 -4.15
CA ALA A 10 -7.20 9.31 -3.91
C ALA A 10 -6.55 8.83 -5.23
N LEU A 11 -7.34 8.69 -6.29
CA LEU A 11 -6.83 8.38 -7.63
C LEU A 11 -5.88 9.46 -8.14
N ILE A 12 -6.24 10.75 -8.01
CA ILE A 12 -5.39 11.86 -8.46
C ILE A 12 -4.06 11.86 -7.73
N ILE A 13 -4.07 11.77 -6.38
CA ILE A 13 -2.86 11.70 -5.55
C ILE A 13 -2.01 10.50 -5.97
N GLY A 14 -2.66 9.38 -6.29
CA GLY A 14 -2.03 8.18 -6.79
C GLY A 14 -1.32 8.30 -8.12
N ILE A 15 -1.98 8.89 -9.10
CA ILE A 15 -1.40 9.14 -10.42
C ILE A 15 -0.23 10.12 -10.29
N MET A 16 -0.40 11.18 -9.49
CA MET A 16 0.69 12.11 -9.18
C MET A 16 1.88 11.40 -8.55
N TRP A 17 1.62 10.44 -7.65
CA TRP A 17 2.65 9.65 -7.00
C TRP A 17 3.41 8.76 -7.97
N ILE A 18 2.68 7.99 -8.77
CA ILE A 18 3.26 7.12 -9.78
C ILE A 18 4.13 7.93 -10.74
N ALA A 19 3.62 9.08 -11.22
CA ALA A 19 4.37 9.99 -12.07
C ALA A 19 5.66 10.49 -11.40
N ALA A 20 5.59 10.89 -10.13
CA ALA A 20 6.77 11.34 -9.37
C ALA A 20 7.82 10.23 -9.25
N VAL A 21 7.42 9.00 -8.90
CA VAL A 21 8.32 7.85 -8.81
C VAL A 21 8.95 7.54 -10.17
N THR A 22 8.17 7.59 -11.26
CA THR A 22 8.68 7.39 -12.62
C THR A 22 9.68 8.48 -13.03
N ILE A 23 9.41 9.75 -12.73
CA ILE A 23 10.33 10.85 -13.03
C ILE A 23 11.65 10.66 -12.27
N VAL A 24 11.60 10.35 -10.97
CA VAL A 24 12.82 10.09 -10.19
C VAL A 24 13.58 8.90 -10.78
N ALA A 25 12.89 7.81 -11.14
CA ALA A 25 13.52 6.66 -11.78
C ALA A 25 14.26 6.98 -13.08
N LEU A 26 13.73 7.92 -13.87
CA LEU A 26 14.35 8.37 -15.13
C LEU A 26 15.53 9.32 -14.90
N LEU A 27 15.50 10.12 -13.84
CA LEU A 27 16.51 11.12 -13.52
C LEU A 27 17.67 10.58 -12.67
N THR A 28 17.49 9.45 -11.98
CA THR A 28 18.56 8.85 -11.17
C THR A 28 19.72 8.43 -12.08
N PRO A 29 20.94 8.99 -11.88
CA PRO A 29 22.09 8.69 -12.72
C PRO A 29 22.47 7.21 -12.59
N ARG A 30 22.72 6.56 -13.73
CA ARG A 30 23.10 5.14 -13.80
C ARG A 30 24.61 4.97 -13.58
N SER A 31 25.06 5.08 -12.34
CA SER A 31 26.41 4.66 -11.93
C SER A 31 26.41 3.23 -11.36
N GLU A 32 27.54 2.52 -11.38
CA GLU A 32 27.66 1.15 -10.87
C GLU A 32 27.32 1.01 -9.37
N ALA A 33 27.56 2.06 -8.57
CA ALA A 33 27.20 2.09 -7.15
C ALA A 33 25.69 2.34 -6.90
N THR A 34 25.02 3.06 -7.81
CA THR A 34 23.57 3.32 -7.80
C THR A 34 22.75 2.21 -8.47
N LEU A 35 23.37 1.14 -8.94
CA LEU A 35 22.68 0.08 -9.69
C LEU A 35 22.16 -1.06 -8.79
N THR A 36 22.60 -1.18 -7.54
CA THR A 36 22.36 -2.40 -6.75
C THR A 36 21.22 -2.30 -5.74
N LEU A 37 21.00 -1.16 -5.10
CA LEU A 37 19.90 -0.93 -4.16
C LEU A 37 18.81 0.03 -4.69
N PRO A 38 19.11 1.17 -5.36
CA PRO A 38 18.08 2.12 -5.85
C PRO A 38 17.14 1.56 -6.88
N PHE A 39 17.72 0.78 -7.78
CA PHE A 39 17.02 0.28 -8.93
C PHE A 39 15.97 -0.79 -8.56
N LEU A 40 16.14 -1.51 -7.44
CA LEU A 40 15.20 -2.53 -6.99
C LEU A 40 13.98 -1.94 -6.24
N TRP A 41 14.12 -0.78 -5.60
CA TRP A 41 13.08 -0.20 -4.75
C TRP A 41 11.97 0.48 -5.53
N ILE A 42 12.34 1.11 -6.65
CA ILE A 42 11.39 1.80 -7.52
C ILE A 42 10.32 0.84 -8.05
N PRO A 43 10.66 -0.34 -8.61
CA PRO A 43 9.68 -1.35 -9.00
C PRO A 43 8.80 -1.82 -7.84
N ILE A 44 9.36 -2.00 -6.64
CA ILE A 44 8.61 -2.43 -5.46
C ILE A 44 7.60 -1.36 -5.03
N CYS A 45 8.02 -0.10 -4.94
CA CYS A 45 7.14 1.02 -4.61
C CYS A 45 6.02 1.17 -5.64
N PHE A 46 6.36 1.07 -6.93
CA PHE A 46 5.39 1.11 -8.02
C PHE A 46 4.38 -0.04 -7.92
N PHE A 47 4.84 -1.27 -7.68
CA PHE A 47 3.98 -2.43 -7.51
C PHE A 47 3.03 -2.29 -6.32
N LEU A 48 3.55 -1.84 -5.16
CA LEU A 48 2.73 -1.60 -3.96
C LEU A 48 1.68 -0.50 -4.21
N ALA A 49 2.05 0.59 -4.90
CA ALA A 49 1.11 1.64 -5.26
C ALA A 49 0.01 1.10 -6.18
N LEU A 50 0.38 0.36 -7.23
CA LEU A 50 -0.55 -0.24 -8.19
C LEU A 50 -1.53 -1.22 -7.52
N MET A 51 -1.01 -2.12 -6.68
CA MET A 51 -1.84 -3.03 -5.88
C MET A 51 -2.79 -2.26 -4.97
N GLY A 52 -2.29 -1.20 -4.33
CA GLY A 52 -3.10 -0.32 -3.51
C GLY A 52 -4.25 0.33 -4.28
N PHE A 53 -4.03 0.79 -5.52
CA PHE A 53 -5.12 1.30 -6.38
C PHE A 53 -6.14 0.23 -6.72
N ILE A 54 -5.68 -0.92 -7.21
CA ILE A 54 -6.55 -2.02 -7.63
C ILE A 54 -7.47 -2.44 -6.48
N ILE A 55 -6.88 -2.63 -5.28
CA ILE A 55 -7.62 -2.95 -4.07
C ILE A 55 -8.56 -1.80 -3.70
N TYR A 56 -8.13 -0.55 -3.73
CA TYR A 56 -8.96 0.62 -3.40
C TYR A 56 -10.23 0.74 -4.28
N PHE A 57 -10.18 0.26 -5.52
CA PHE A 57 -11.33 0.21 -6.42
C PHE A 57 -12.29 -0.96 -6.17
N GLY A 58 -12.03 -1.80 -5.17
CA GLY A 58 -12.92 -2.88 -4.75
C GLY A 58 -12.46 -4.28 -5.17
N HIS A 59 -11.29 -4.42 -5.79
CA HIS A 59 -10.76 -5.73 -6.21
C HIS A 59 -10.13 -6.47 -5.03
N TYR A 60 -10.96 -6.92 -4.10
CA TYR A 60 -10.53 -7.63 -2.88
C TYR A 60 -9.85 -8.97 -3.15
N GLY A 61 -10.02 -9.57 -4.34
CA GLY A 61 -9.32 -10.80 -4.73
C GLY A 61 -7.79 -10.67 -4.77
N PHE A 62 -7.26 -9.45 -4.82
CA PHE A 62 -5.82 -9.20 -4.69
C PHE A 62 -5.32 -9.27 -3.24
N LEU A 63 -6.22 -9.37 -2.26
CA LEU A 63 -5.86 -9.63 -0.87
C LEU A 63 -5.82 -11.14 -0.63
N ALA A 64 -4.62 -11.69 -0.45
CA ALA A 64 -4.39 -13.14 -0.31
C ALA A 64 -5.30 -13.81 0.75
N GLY A 65 -5.63 -13.12 1.84
CA GLY A 65 -6.55 -13.63 2.87
C GLY A 65 -8.02 -13.66 2.45
N PHE A 66 -8.48 -12.72 1.62
CA PHE A 66 -9.87 -12.68 1.15
C PHE A 66 -10.10 -13.59 -0.05
N ASN A 67 -9.07 -13.85 -0.86
CA ASN A 67 -9.15 -14.78 -1.99
C ASN A 67 -9.31 -16.25 -1.57
N MET A 68 -8.97 -16.58 -0.32
CA MET A 68 -9.11 -17.92 0.24
C MET A 68 -10.40 -18.11 1.08
N MET A 69 -11.18 -17.04 1.28
CA MET A 69 -12.43 -17.11 2.03
C MET A 69 -13.59 -17.58 1.15
N THR A 70 -14.55 -18.28 1.75
CA THR A 70 -15.80 -18.64 1.06
C THR A 70 -16.70 -17.41 0.87
N GLU A 71 -17.69 -17.49 -0.03
CA GLU A 71 -18.65 -16.40 -0.23
C GLU A 71 -19.42 -16.05 1.06
N GLU A 72 -19.71 -17.06 1.90
CA GLU A 72 -20.37 -16.88 3.19
C GLU A 72 -19.51 -16.09 4.19
N GLU A 73 -18.19 -16.36 4.23
CA GLU A 73 -17.24 -15.63 5.07
C GLU A 73 -17.06 -14.19 4.59
N LEU A 74 -16.98 -13.99 3.27
CA LEU A 74 -16.89 -12.67 2.65
C LEU A 74 -18.14 -11.82 2.92
N ALA A 75 -19.32 -12.44 2.98
CA ALA A 75 -20.58 -11.75 3.23
C ALA A 75 -20.62 -11.01 4.58
N VAL A 76 -19.86 -11.49 5.57
CA VAL A 76 -19.74 -10.90 6.92
C VAL A 76 -19.01 -9.56 6.89
N TYR A 77 -18.16 -9.32 5.88
CA TYR A 77 -17.32 -8.15 5.80
C TYR A 77 -17.94 -7.01 4.98
N ASP A 78 -17.66 -5.78 5.40
CA ASP A 78 -17.93 -4.57 4.63
C ASP A 78 -16.77 -4.36 3.64
N MET A 79 -16.91 -5.02 2.48
CA MET A 79 -15.85 -5.08 1.47
C MET A 79 -15.45 -3.69 0.98
N ASP A 80 -16.37 -2.73 0.89
CA ASP A 80 -16.06 -1.34 0.51
C ASP A 80 -15.13 -0.68 1.53
N LYS A 81 -15.37 -0.86 2.83
CA LYS A 81 -14.48 -0.30 3.86
C LYS A 81 -13.13 -0.98 3.89
N ILE A 82 -13.08 -2.29 3.74
CA ILE A 82 -11.83 -3.06 3.76
C ILE A 82 -10.96 -2.71 2.57
N THR A 83 -11.53 -2.74 1.37
CA THR A 83 -10.83 -2.43 0.12
C THR A 83 -10.33 -0.99 0.12
N THR A 84 -11.14 -0.03 0.59
CA THR A 84 -10.73 1.36 0.77
C THR A 84 -9.57 1.49 1.76
N PHE A 85 -9.66 0.85 2.93
CA PHE A 85 -8.63 0.92 3.97
C PHE A 85 -7.32 0.26 3.51
N MET A 86 -7.39 -0.98 3.04
CA MET A 86 -6.23 -1.75 2.58
C MET A 86 -5.57 -1.06 1.39
N GLY A 87 -6.37 -0.65 0.40
CA GLY A 87 -5.85 0.03 -0.78
C GLY A 87 -5.14 1.35 -0.44
N PHE A 88 -5.76 2.19 0.40
CA PHE A 88 -5.12 3.42 0.87
C PHE A 88 -3.84 3.15 1.68
N SER A 89 -3.84 2.06 2.45
CA SER A 89 -2.70 1.69 3.27
C SER A 89 -1.53 1.19 2.43
N PHE A 90 -1.77 0.40 1.37
CA PHE A 90 -0.74 0.00 0.41
C PHE A 90 -0.15 1.21 -0.35
N ILE A 91 -1.00 2.16 -0.76
CA ILE A 91 -0.54 3.41 -1.37
C ILE A 91 0.36 4.16 -0.38
N THR A 92 -0.09 4.34 0.87
CA THR A 92 0.68 5.03 1.91
C THR A 92 2.01 4.33 2.21
N LEU A 93 2.03 3.00 2.28
CA LEU A 93 3.26 2.22 2.44
C LEU A 93 4.23 2.44 1.29
N SER A 94 3.75 2.54 0.05
CA SER A 94 4.62 2.83 -1.10
C SER A 94 5.32 4.19 -0.99
N PHE A 95 4.62 5.21 -0.47
CA PHE A 95 5.20 6.53 -0.19
C PHE A 95 6.27 6.45 0.90
N ILE A 96 5.95 5.80 2.01
CA ILE A 96 6.88 5.66 3.14
C ILE A 96 8.14 4.96 2.65
N LEU A 97 7.98 3.82 1.97
CA LEU A 97 9.08 3.00 1.46
C LEU A 97 9.99 3.80 0.52
N PHE A 98 9.42 4.56 -0.41
CA PHE A 98 10.20 5.43 -1.29
C PHE A 98 10.94 6.55 -0.54
N LEU A 99 10.30 7.18 0.45
CA LEU A 99 10.94 8.22 1.27
C LEU A 99 12.03 7.69 2.21
N THR A 100 12.08 6.38 2.44
CA THR A 100 13.20 5.77 3.19
C THR A 100 14.49 5.74 2.39
N TRP A 101 14.41 5.89 1.06
CA TRP A 101 15.54 5.88 0.14
C TRP A 101 16.71 6.76 0.61
N PRO A 102 16.52 8.08 0.84
CA PRO A 102 17.61 8.96 1.21
C PRO A 102 18.14 8.68 2.62
N LEU A 103 17.30 8.13 3.50
CA LEU A 103 17.72 7.76 4.86
C LEU A 103 18.73 6.61 4.84
N VAL A 104 18.58 5.65 3.93
CA VAL A 104 19.55 4.57 3.77
C VAL A 104 20.88 5.10 3.21
N GLU A 105 20.85 6.07 2.30
CA GLU A 105 22.07 6.72 1.80
C GLU A 105 22.81 7.51 2.90
N ILE A 106 22.08 8.18 3.79
CA ILE A 106 22.68 9.02 4.84
C ILE A 106 23.17 8.20 6.03
N TYR A 107 22.40 7.21 6.47
CA TYR A 107 22.64 6.48 7.73
C TYR A 107 23.19 5.05 7.53
N GLY A 108 23.34 4.61 6.27
CA GLY A 108 23.86 3.30 5.93
C GLY A 108 22.91 2.14 6.21
N SER A 109 23.42 0.91 6.10
CA SER A 109 22.63 -0.33 6.13
C SER A 109 21.92 -0.63 7.46
N GLY A 110 22.38 -0.06 8.58
CA GLY A 110 21.71 -0.19 9.88
C GLY A 110 20.32 0.45 9.90
N ALA A 111 20.18 1.62 9.25
CA ALA A 111 18.89 2.28 9.09
C ALA A 111 17.94 1.45 8.23
N PHE A 112 18.45 0.79 7.18
CA PHE A 112 17.65 -0.09 6.34
C PHE A 112 17.00 -1.23 7.14
N THR A 113 17.77 -1.93 7.97
CA THR A 113 17.25 -3.03 8.80
C THR A 113 16.15 -2.56 9.75
N ILE A 114 16.35 -1.42 10.42
CA ILE A 114 15.34 -0.84 11.32
C ILE A 114 14.06 -0.50 10.56
N MET A 115 14.18 0.12 9.37
CA MET A 115 13.02 0.46 8.54
C MET A 115 12.28 -0.78 8.04
N LEU A 116 12.99 -1.85 7.70
CA LEU A 116 12.39 -3.11 7.28
C LEU A 116 11.60 -3.78 8.42
N VAL A 117 12.12 -3.73 9.65
CA VAL A 117 11.41 -4.20 10.85
C VAL A 117 10.13 -3.38 11.10
N VAL A 118 10.23 -2.05 11.03
CA VAL A 118 9.07 -1.15 11.19
C VAL A 118 8.03 -1.39 10.10
N PHE A 119 8.48 -1.62 8.86
CA PHE A 119 7.61 -1.94 7.73
C PHE A 119 6.83 -3.25 7.95
N ILE A 120 7.53 -4.34 8.31
CA ILE A 120 6.89 -5.63 8.59
C ILE A 120 5.90 -5.51 9.74
N PHE A 121 6.29 -4.83 10.83
CA PHE A 121 5.41 -4.58 11.96
C PHE A 121 4.15 -3.81 11.54
N GLY A 122 4.29 -2.76 10.72
CA GLY A 122 3.17 -2.00 10.17
C GLY A 122 2.20 -2.85 9.34
N VAL A 123 2.72 -3.76 8.50
CA VAL A 123 1.89 -4.69 7.72
C VAL A 123 1.13 -5.65 8.62
N ILE A 124 1.77 -6.20 9.66
CA ILE A 124 1.11 -7.10 10.64
C ILE A 124 -0.02 -6.36 11.37
N VAL A 125 0.25 -5.16 11.87
CA VAL A 125 -0.76 -4.33 12.57
C VAL A 125 -1.93 -4.01 11.64
N MET A 126 -1.66 -3.67 10.38
CA MET A 126 -2.67 -3.39 9.37
C MET A 126 -3.55 -4.61 9.07
N ALA A 127 -2.94 -5.79 8.89
CA ALA A 127 -3.67 -7.05 8.68
C ALA A 127 -4.54 -7.40 9.90
N GLY A 128 -4.01 -7.26 11.12
CA GLY A 128 -4.77 -7.45 12.35
C GLY A 128 -5.94 -6.47 12.49
N PHE A 129 -5.72 -5.21 12.12
CA PHE A 129 -6.75 -4.18 12.17
C PHE A 129 -7.86 -4.42 11.14
N ALA A 130 -7.52 -4.89 9.93
CA ALA A 130 -8.48 -5.26 8.89
C ALA A 130 -9.43 -6.40 9.35
N ASN A 131 -8.98 -7.29 10.23
CA ASN A 131 -9.81 -8.35 10.82
C ASN A 131 -10.67 -7.89 12.02
N SER A 132 -10.59 -6.62 12.41
CA SER A 132 -11.34 -6.10 13.55
C SER A 132 -12.84 -5.99 13.25
N LYS A 133 -13.66 -5.98 14.32
CA LYS A 133 -15.12 -5.82 14.24
C LYS A 133 -15.56 -4.55 13.50
N ARG A 134 -14.69 -3.54 13.33
CA ARG A 134 -14.99 -2.30 12.59
C ARG A 134 -15.24 -2.51 11.10
N PHE A 135 -14.70 -3.59 10.54
CA PHE A 135 -14.82 -3.92 9.12
C PHE A 135 -15.84 -5.03 8.84
N LYS A 136 -16.45 -5.59 9.88
CA LYS A 136 -17.59 -6.49 9.74
C LYS A 136 -18.85 -5.65 9.56
N LYS A 137 -19.78 -6.10 8.72
CA LYS A 137 -21.10 -5.47 8.61
C LYS A 137 -21.75 -5.53 9.99
N ASN A 138 -22.26 -4.39 10.47
CA ASN A 138 -23.05 -4.37 11.70
C ASN A 138 -24.35 -5.11 11.41
N THR A 139 -24.43 -6.40 11.75
CA THR A 139 -25.69 -7.12 11.90
C THR A 139 -26.36 -6.64 13.19
N ARG A 140 -26.89 -5.41 13.16
CA ARG A 140 -28.01 -5.03 14.03
C ARG A 140 -29.24 -4.91 13.14
N SER A 141 -30.02 -5.99 13.20
CA SER A 141 -31.42 -6.19 12.79
C SER A 141 -32.08 -5.09 11.95
N LYS A 142 -32.60 -5.50 10.79
CA LYS A 142 -34.05 -5.69 10.62
C LYS A 142 -34.29 -6.70 9.51
#